data_AF-A0A7J5F0Z0-F1
#
_entry.id   AF-A0A7J5F0Z0-F1
#
_cell.length_a   1.000
_cell.length_b   1.000
_cell.length_c   1.000
_cell.angle_alpha   90.00
_cell.angle_beta   90.00
_cell.angle_gamma   90.00
#
_symmetry.space_group_name_H-M   'P 1'
#
loop_
_entity.id
_entity.type
_entity.pdbx_description
1 polymer ?
#
loop_
_entity_poly.entity_id
_entity_poly.type
_entity_poly.pdbx_seq_one_letter_code
_entity_poly.pdbx_strand_id
1 'polypeptide(L)'
;MNRLISALLLALFAVTVLAAQPMRRTPEERTAQLKKELELNAKQEKQVLKIFTEADKEREEMFANMQESGDRDQARGKMMKLLEETDKKIEALLTKTQLKKYDDIKKERRERMKERRN
;
A
#
# COMPACT_ATOMS: atom_id res chain seq x y z
N MET A 1 -26.88 -16.91 48.93
CA MET A 1 -25.52 -16.88 48.32
C MET A 1 -25.64 -17.37 46.88
N ASN A 2 -24.95 -16.70 45.94
CA ASN A 2 -24.75 -17.08 44.53
C ASN A 2 -25.69 -16.51 43.45
N ARG A 3 -25.88 -15.18 43.37
CA ARG A 3 -26.29 -14.50 42.11
C ARG A 3 -25.65 -13.13 41.87
N LEU A 4 -24.52 -12.81 42.51
CA LEU A 4 -23.89 -11.49 42.43
C LEU A 4 -22.37 -11.51 42.16
N ILE A 5 -21.80 -12.62 41.68
CA ILE A 5 -20.36 -12.72 41.36
C ILE A 5 -20.09 -12.91 39.85
N SER A 6 -21.10 -13.14 39.02
CA SER A 6 -20.90 -13.39 37.58
C SER A 6 -20.81 -12.15 36.69
N ALA A 7 -20.88 -10.94 37.24
CA ALA A 7 -20.86 -9.68 36.48
C ALA A 7 -19.51 -8.94 36.51
N LEU A 8 -18.45 -9.56 37.06
CA LEU A 8 -17.12 -8.92 37.20
C LEU A 8 -15.98 -9.68 36.51
N LEU A 9 -16.31 -10.55 35.54
CA LEU A 9 -15.34 -11.38 34.80
C LEU A 9 -15.59 -11.40 33.28
N LEU A 10 -16.06 -10.27 32.73
CA LEU A 10 -16.31 -10.09 31.29
C LEU A 10 -15.74 -8.76 30.77
N ALA A 11 -14.69 -8.24 31.40
CA ALA A 11 -14.08 -6.95 31.07
C ALA A 11 -12.57 -7.02 30.76
N LEU A 12 -12.05 -8.18 30.36
CA LEU A 12 -10.59 -8.39 30.19
C LEU A 12 -10.17 -9.11 28.90
N PHE A 13 -10.98 -9.12 27.84
CA PHE A 13 -10.62 -9.80 26.58
C PHE A 13 -11.05 -9.05 25.29
N ALA A 14 -10.97 -7.71 25.26
CA ALA A 14 -11.34 -6.93 24.07
C ALA A 14 -10.25 -5.95 23.55
N VAL A 15 -8.96 -6.14 23.88
CA VAL A 15 -7.89 -5.21 23.45
C VAL A 15 -6.66 -5.93 22.86
N THR A 16 -6.84 -6.91 21.98
CA THR A 16 -5.68 -7.55 21.31
C THR A 16 -5.75 -7.62 19.78
N VAL A 17 -6.79 -7.07 19.13
CA VAL A 17 -6.96 -7.15 17.66
C VAL A 17 -6.45 -5.90 16.90
N LEU A 18 -6.13 -4.80 17.59
CA LEU A 18 -5.65 -3.56 16.95
C LEU A 18 -4.21 -3.62 16.41
N ALA A 19 -3.39 -4.61 16.80
CA ALA A 19 -1.98 -4.69 16.42
C ALA A 19 -1.70 -5.52 15.14
N ALA A 20 -2.72 -6.10 14.51
CA ALA A 20 -2.53 -7.05 13.40
C ALA A 20 -2.88 -6.50 12.00
N GLN A 21 -3.18 -5.20 11.87
CA GLN A 21 -3.34 -4.61 10.54
C GLN A 21 -1.96 -4.41 9.91
N PRO A 22 -1.69 -4.97 8.72
CA PRO A 22 -0.41 -4.74 8.04
C PRO A 22 -0.27 -3.23 7.81
N MET A 23 0.70 -2.61 8.51
CA MET A 23 0.96 -1.18 8.35
C MET A 23 1.27 -0.89 6.88
N ARG A 24 0.54 0.07 6.31
CA ARG A 24 0.81 0.58 4.98
C ARG A 24 2.20 1.20 5.00
N ARG A 25 3.05 0.83 4.04
CA ARG A 25 4.37 1.46 3.89
C ARG A 25 4.21 2.93 3.53
N THR A 26 5.03 3.78 4.12
CA THR A 26 5.04 5.22 3.80
C THR A 26 5.67 5.48 2.42
N PRO A 27 5.44 6.65 1.81
CA PRO A 27 6.15 7.05 0.58
C PRO A 27 7.67 6.94 0.68
N GLU A 28 8.24 7.30 1.84
CA GLU A 28 9.67 7.26 2.11
C GLU A 28 10.18 5.82 2.14
N GLU A 29 9.49 4.93 2.84
CA GLU A 29 9.85 3.50 2.90
C GLU A 29 9.78 2.84 1.53
N ARG A 30 8.74 3.15 0.75
CA ARG A 30 8.59 2.66 -0.63
C ARG A 30 9.70 3.18 -1.54
N THR A 31 10.06 4.45 -1.39
CA THR A 31 11.16 5.07 -2.15
C THR A 31 12.49 4.45 -1.77
N ALA A 32 12.78 4.28 -0.48
CA ALA A 32 14.01 3.67 0.01
C ALA A 32 14.16 2.23 -0.49
N GLN A 33 13.06 1.46 -0.48
CA GLN A 33 13.06 0.12 -1.07
C GLN A 33 13.36 0.17 -2.56
N LEU A 34 12.68 1.03 -3.33
CA LEU A 34 12.87 1.10 -4.78
C LEU A 34 14.28 1.60 -5.13
N LYS A 35 14.84 2.51 -4.33
CA LYS A 35 16.24 2.95 -4.43
C LYS A 35 17.20 1.80 -4.26
N LYS A 36 17.00 0.95 -3.26
CA LYS A 36 17.84 -0.24 -3.05
C LYS A 36 17.67 -1.26 -4.17
N GLU A 37 16.44 -1.47 -4.64
CA GLU A 37 16.13 -2.43 -5.69
C GLU A 37 16.66 -1.98 -7.05
N LEU A 38 16.58 -0.70 -7.41
CA LEU A 38 16.94 -0.18 -8.74
C LEU A 38 18.20 0.68 -8.77
N GLU A 39 18.89 0.84 -7.64
CA GLU A 39 20.06 1.71 -7.50
C GLU A 39 19.78 3.13 -8.01
N LEU A 40 18.65 3.69 -7.55
CA LEU A 40 18.21 5.02 -7.99
C LEU A 40 19.23 6.09 -7.58
N ASN A 41 19.55 6.99 -8.52
CA ASN A 41 20.33 8.17 -8.20
C ASN A 41 19.49 9.19 -7.40
N ALA A 42 20.14 10.19 -6.81
CA ALA A 42 19.48 11.18 -5.95
C ALA A 42 18.36 11.98 -6.66
N LYS A 43 18.46 12.19 -7.98
CA LYS A 43 17.41 12.88 -8.74
C LYS A 43 16.20 11.97 -8.92
N GLN A 44 16.41 10.73 -9.33
CA GLN A 44 15.36 9.72 -9.48
C GLN A 44 14.65 9.46 -8.15
N GLU A 45 15.40 9.31 -7.05
CA GLU A 45 14.87 9.13 -5.70
C GLU A 45 13.92 10.25 -5.30
N LYS A 46 14.32 11.53 -5.46
CA LYS A 46 13.45 12.68 -5.15
C LYS A 46 12.17 12.69 -5.98
N GLN A 47 12.25 12.33 -7.26
CA GLN A 47 11.08 12.29 -8.14
C GLN A 47 10.15 11.12 -7.80
N VAL A 48 10.70 9.95 -7.47
CA VAL A 48 9.93 8.79 -7.00
C VAL A 48 9.24 9.09 -5.68
N LEU A 49 9.90 9.75 -4.74
CA LEU A 49 9.29 10.17 -3.47
C LEU A 49 8.07 11.05 -3.75
N LYS A 50 8.23 12.08 -4.59
CA LYS A 50 7.12 12.97 -4.98
C LYS A 50 5.95 12.20 -5.59
N ILE A 51 6.22 11.26 -6.51
CA ILE A 51 5.20 10.42 -7.14
C ILE A 51 4.43 9.60 -6.08
N PHE A 52 5.14 8.98 -5.13
CA PHE A 52 4.49 8.20 -4.08
C PHE A 52 3.72 9.08 -3.09
N THR A 53 4.21 10.26 -2.74
CA THR A 53 3.48 11.21 -1.89
C THR A 53 2.18 11.66 -2.56
N GLU A 54 2.21 12.00 -3.85
CA GLU A 54 1.02 12.37 -4.61
C GLU A 54 0.02 11.20 -4.68
N ALA A 55 0.50 10.00 -5.02
CA ALA A 55 -0.35 8.81 -5.11
C ALA A 55 -0.97 8.43 -3.75
N ASP A 56 -0.24 8.64 -2.65
CA ASP A 56 -0.75 8.40 -1.31
C ASP A 56 -1.86 9.38 -0.93
N LYS A 57 -1.71 10.66 -1.27
CA LYS A 57 -2.75 11.67 -1.08
C LYS A 57 -4.01 11.36 -1.90
N GLU A 58 -3.87 11.07 -3.20
CA GLU A 58 -5.02 10.72 -4.05
C GLU A 58 -5.73 9.47 -3.52
N ARG A 59 -4.97 8.51 -3.01
CA ARG A 59 -5.51 7.31 -2.39
C ARG A 59 -6.31 7.64 -1.12
N GLU A 60 -5.81 8.51 -0.25
CA GLU A 60 -6.52 8.96 0.96
C GLU A 60 -7.85 9.63 0.61
N GLU A 61 -7.85 10.52 -0.38
CA GLU A 61 -9.07 11.16 -0.89
C GLU A 61 -10.06 10.13 -1.45
N MET A 62 -9.59 9.11 -2.18
CA MET A 62 -10.46 8.01 -2.64
C MET A 62 -11.07 7.22 -1.48
N PHE A 63 -10.30 6.94 -0.42
CA PHE A 63 -10.81 6.23 0.75
C PHE A 63 -11.86 7.04 1.51
N ALA A 64 -11.63 8.35 1.68
CA ALA A 64 -12.61 9.24 2.29
C ALA A 64 -13.92 9.24 1.49
N ASN A 65 -13.83 9.40 0.16
CA ASN A 65 -15.01 9.38 -0.73
C ASN A 65 -15.73 8.02 -0.72
N MET A 66 -15.01 6.90 -0.64
CA MET A 66 -15.61 5.57 -0.59
C MET A 66 -16.38 5.34 0.72
N GLN A 67 -15.89 5.89 1.83
CA GLN A 67 -16.57 5.81 3.13
C GLN A 67 -17.90 6.56 3.12
N GLU A 68 -18.01 7.62 2.32
CA GLU A 68 -19.23 8.41 2.14
C GLU A 68 -20.20 7.79 1.12
N SER A 69 -19.71 7.30 -0.02
CA SER A 69 -20.57 6.85 -1.13
C SER A 69 -20.94 5.35 -1.11
N GLY A 70 -20.13 4.50 -0.46
CA GLY A 70 -20.31 3.04 -0.45
C GLY A 70 -20.03 2.33 -1.79
N ASP A 71 -19.62 3.05 -2.85
CA ASP A 71 -19.41 2.49 -4.19
C ASP A 71 -18.02 1.84 -4.32
N ARG A 72 -17.98 0.54 -4.03
CA ARG A 72 -16.75 -0.26 -4.02
C ARG A 72 -16.19 -0.54 -5.42
N ASP A 73 -17.05 -0.67 -6.43
CA ASP A 73 -16.62 -1.00 -7.79
C ASP A 73 -15.96 0.21 -8.46
N GLN A 74 -16.54 1.40 -8.28
CA GLN A 74 -15.91 2.64 -8.73
C GLN A 74 -14.58 2.88 -8.01
N ALA A 75 -14.52 2.64 -6.69
CA ALA A 75 -13.28 2.76 -5.93
C ALA A 75 -12.19 1.80 -6.43
N ARG A 76 -12.54 0.56 -6.77
CA ARG A 76 -11.61 -0.41 -7.37
C ARG A 76 -11.07 0.07 -8.71
N GLY A 77 -11.95 0.57 -9.58
CA GLY A 77 -11.54 1.10 -10.89
C GLY A 77 -10.57 2.28 -10.76
N LYS A 78 -10.86 3.24 -9.87
CA LYS A 78 -9.99 4.38 -9.60
C LYS A 78 -8.64 3.95 -9.01
N MET A 79 -8.63 2.98 -8.09
CA MET A 79 -7.40 2.43 -7.52
C MET A 79 -6.52 1.78 -8.60
N MET A 80 -7.10 1.00 -9.52
CA MET A 80 -6.34 0.38 -10.61
C MET A 80 -5.69 1.44 -11.50
N LYS A 81 -6.44 2.49 -11.87
CA LYS A 81 -5.91 3.61 -12.66
C LYS A 81 -4.77 4.32 -11.92
N LEU A 82 -4.94 4.63 -10.64
CA LEU A 82 -3.89 5.25 -9.82
C LEU A 82 -2.61 4.43 -9.81
N LEU A 83 -2.71 3.10 -9.68
CA LEU A 83 -1.57 2.20 -9.71
C LEU A 83 -0.87 2.23 -11.07
N GLU A 84 -1.62 2.16 -12.17
CA GLU A 84 -1.07 2.22 -13.53
C GLU A 84 -0.41 3.56 -13.84
N GLU A 85 -1.00 4.67 -13.41
CA GLU A 85 -0.43 6.00 -13.59
C GLU A 85 0.83 6.20 -12.76
N THR A 86 0.84 5.71 -11.52
CA THR A 86 2.04 5.70 -10.68
C THR A 86 3.15 4.89 -11.33
N ASP A 87 2.85 3.71 -11.87
CA ASP A 87 3.80 2.84 -12.57
C ASP A 87 4.43 3.57 -13.77
N LYS A 88 3.60 4.12 -14.66
CA LYS A 88 4.04 4.89 -15.83
C LYS A 88 4.93 6.08 -15.45
N LYS A 89 4.55 6.84 -14.41
CA LYS A 89 5.35 7.97 -13.92
C LYS A 89 6.72 7.51 -13.43
N ILE A 90 6.82 6.35 -12.78
CA ILE A 90 8.10 5.79 -12.33
C ILE A 90 8.93 5.31 -13.52
N GLU A 91 8.35 4.53 -14.43
CA GLU A 91 9.04 4.00 -15.62
C GLU A 91 9.71 5.11 -16.45
N ALA A 92 9.02 6.25 -16.61
CA ALA A 92 9.54 7.42 -17.33
C ALA A 92 10.82 8.02 -16.71
N LEU A 93 11.13 7.72 -15.44
CA LEU A 93 12.33 8.18 -14.75
C LEU A 93 13.49 7.19 -14.83
N LEU A 94 13.24 5.95 -15.23
CA LEU A 94 14.22 4.87 -15.18
C LEU A 94 15.09 4.84 -16.43
N THR A 95 16.34 4.43 -16.26
CA THR A 95 17.18 4.03 -17.40
C THR A 95 16.70 2.68 -17.95
N LYS A 96 17.12 2.31 -19.16
CA LYS A 96 16.77 1.01 -19.77
C LYS A 96 17.12 -0.19 -18.86
N THR A 97 18.28 -0.14 -18.20
CA THR A 97 18.72 -1.20 -17.28
C THR A 97 17.83 -1.28 -16.05
N GLN A 98 17.49 -0.13 -15.46
CA GLN A 98 16.60 -0.06 -14.29
C GLN A 98 15.18 -0.49 -14.65
N LEU A 99 14.68 -0.12 -15.83
CA LEU A 99 13.36 -0.51 -16.32
C LEU A 99 13.23 -2.03 -16.43
N LYS A 100 14.24 -2.71 -17.00
CA LYS A 100 14.25 -4.17 -17.07
C LYS A 100 14.16 -4.81 -15.68
N LYS A 101 14.96 -4.33 -14.72
CA LYS A 101 14.93 -4.83 -13.34
C LYS A 101 13.58 -4.53 -12.67
N TYR A 102 12.98 -3.39 -12.98
CA TYR A 102 11.67 -3.01 -12.48
C TYR A 102 10.56 -3.94 -13.00
N ASP A 103 10.57 -4.29 -14.29
CA ASP A 103 9.64 -5.26 -14.87
C ASP A 103 9.76 -6.64 -14.22
N ASP A 104 10.98 -7.10 -13.95
CA ASP A 104 11.25 -8.35 -13.23
C ASP A 104 10.66 -8.31 -11.81
N ILE A 105 10.87 -7.21 -11.07
CA ILE A 105 10.29 -7.00 -9.73
C ILE A 105 8.76 -7.01 -9.80
N LYS A 106 8.15 -6.38 -10.81
CA LYS A 106 6.69 -6.39 -10.99
C LYS A 106 6.17 -7.79 -11.27
N LYS A 107 6.86 -8.56 -12.11
CA LYS A 107 6.51 -9.95 -12.41
C LYS A 107 6.58 -10.82 -11.15
N GLU A 108 7.67 -10.74 -10.40
CA GLU A 108 7.86 -11.49 -9.16
C GLU A 108 6.78 -11.14 -8.12
N ARG A 109 6.46 -9.85 -7.95
CA ARG A 109 5.35 -9.39 -7.10
C ARG A 109 4.02 -10.02 -7.54
N ARG A 110 3.76 -10.07 -8.84
CA ARG A 110 2.53 -10.67 -9.40
C ARG A 110 2.48 -12.19 -9.17
N GLU A 111 3.60 -12.88 -9.28
CA GLU A 111 3.73 -14.31 -9.00
C GLU A 111 3.47 -14.61 -7.52
N ARG A 112 4.12 -13.89 -6.59
CA ARG A 112 3.85 -14.01 -5.15
C ARG A 112 2.39 -13.73 -4.80
N MET A 113 1.74 -12.79 -5.49
CA MET A 113 0.30 -12.55 -5.29
C MET A 113 -0.57 -13.72 -5.75
N LYS A 114 -0.19 -14.40 -6.85
CA LYS A 114 -0.90 -15.60 -7.31
C LYS A 114 -0.70 -16.77 -6.35
N GLU A 115 0.52 -16.99 -5.87
CA GLU A 115 0.84 -18.03 -4.90
C GLU A 115 0.04 -17.88 -3.61
N ARG A 116 -0.14 -16.65 -3.11
CA ARG A 116 -0.95 -16.38 -1.91
C ARG A 116 -2.45 -16.58 -2.11
N ARG A 117 -2.92 -16.72 -3.35
CA ARG A 117 -4.35 -16.91 -3.70
C ARG A 117 -4.68 -18.38 -3.98
N ASN A 118 -3.68 -19.20 -4.28
CA ASN A 118 -3.80 -20.63 -4.51
C ASN A 118 -3.67 -21.39 -3.19
#